data_AF-A0A925L0W8-F1
#
_entry.id   AF-A0A925L0W8-F1
#
_cell.length_a   1.000
_cell.length_b   1.000
_cell.length_c   1.000
_cell.angle_alpha   90.00
_cell.angle_beta   90.00
_cell.angle_gamma   90.00
#
_symmetry.space_group_name_H-M   'P 1'
#
loop_
_entity.id
_entity.type
_entity.pdbx_description
1 polymer ?
#
loop_
_entity_poly.entity_id
_entity_poly.type
_entity_poly.pdbx_seq_one_letter_code
_entity_poly.pdbx_strand_id
1 'polypeptide(L)' 'MSKIAGMLVVLVLAVVVGGGIFLATFDLPPPSAKIEKVIPDDRLPR' A
#
# COMPACT_ATOMS: atom_id res chain seq x y z
N MET A 1 -4.43 -26.97 -17.62
CA MET A 1 -5.01 -25.78 -16.93
C MET A 1 -5.69 -24.91 -17.96
N SER A 2 -6.82 -24.28 -17.65
CA SER A 2 -7.40 -23.25 -18.53
C SER A 2 -6.38 -22.13 -18.74
N LYS A 3 -6.29 -21.59 -19.96
CA LYS A 3 -5.41 -20.44 -20.28
C LYS A 3 -5.62 -19.27 -19.31
N ILE A 4 -6.87 -19.06 -18.89
CA ILE A 4 -7.27 -18.04 -17.93
C ILE A 4 -6.71 -18.36 -16.54
N ALA A 5 -6.81 -19.61 -16.08
CA ALA A 5 -6.27 -20.03 -14.79
C ALA A 5 -4.74 -19.87 -14.74
N GLY A 6 -4.04 -20.24 -15.83
CA GLY A 6 -2.58 -20.03 -15.93
C GLY A 6 -2.21 -18.55 -15.88
N MET A 7 -2.95 -17.70 -16.59
CA MET A 7 -2.74 -16.25 -16.58
C MET A 7 -2.93 -15.64 -15.18
N LEU A 8 -3.97 -16.07 -14.45
CA LEU A 8 -4.21 -15.59 -13.08
C LEU A 8 -3.08 -15.99 -12.13
N VAL A 9 -2.55 -17.21 -12.24
CA VAL A 9 -1.41 -17.64 -11.42
C VAL A 9 -0.18 -16.78 -11.69
N VAL A 10 0.13 -16.51 -12.96
CA VAL A 10 1.26 -15.64 -13.33
C VAL A 10 1.06 -14.22 -12.80
N LEU A 11 -0.16 -13.68 -12.88
CA LEU A 11 -0.48 -12.35 -12.36
C LEU A 11 -0.25 -12.27 -10.84
N VAL A 12 -0.73 -13.25 -10.09
CA VAL A 12 -0.54 -13.33 -8.64
C VAL A 12 0.95 -13.38 -8.30
N LEU A 13 1.71 -14.23 -9.00
CA LEU A 13 3.15 -14.30 -8.81
C LEU A 13 3.85 -12.97 -9.11
N ALA A 14 3.45 -12.28 -10.18
CA ALA A 14 3.99 -10.97 -10.52
C ALA A 14 3.71 -9.92 -9.43
N VAL A 15 2.51 -9.91 -8.86
CA VAL A 15 2.14 -9.00 -7.76
C VAL A 15 2.93 -9.32 -6.49
N VAL A 16 3.08 -10.60 -6.14
CA VAL A 16 3.82 -11.00 -4.94
C VAL A 16 5.31 -10.66 -5.07
N VAL A 17 5.93 -11.00 -6.20
CA VAL A 17 7.35 -10.70 -6.44
C VAL A 17 7.58 -9.20 -6.56
N GLY A 18 6.78 -8.50 -7.37
CA GLY A 18 6.88 -7.06 -7.55
C GLY A 18 6.62 -6.29 -6.25
N GLY A 19 5.61 -6.69 -5.49
CA GLY A 19 5.31 -6.12 -4.17
C GLY A 19 6.42 -6.40 -3.16
N GLY A 20 6.98 -7.60 -3.15
CA GLY A 20 8.12 -7.95 -2.30
C GLY A 20 9.35 -7.10 -2.59
N ILE A 21 9.70 -6.93 -3.88
CA ILE A 21 10.81 -6.04 -4.29
C ILE A 21 10.52 -4.60 -3.87
N PHE A 22 9.33 -4.09 -4.19
CA PHE A 22 8.94 -2.72 -3.84
C PHE A 22 9.08 -2.47 -2.33
N LEU A 23 8.54 -3.35 -1.49
CA LEU A 23 8.65 -3.21 -0.03
C LEU A 23 10.09 -3.34 0.48
N ALA A 24 10.92 -4.15 -0.16
CA ALA A 24 12.32 -4.32 0.22
C ALA A 24 13.21 -3.13 -0.17
N THR A 25 12.87 -2.40 -1.25
CA THR A 25 13.72 -1.36 -1.82
C THR A 25 13.19 0.06 -1.65
N PHE A 26 11.90 0.23 -1.43
CA PHE A 26 11.29 1.55 -1.39
C PHE A 26 11.56 2.22 -0.03
N ASP A 27 12.45 3.21 -0.04
CA ASP A 27 12.70 4.06 1.11
C ASP A 27 11.64 5.16 1.19
N LEU A 28 10.70 5.02 2.13
CA LEU A 28 9.60 5.96 2.29
C LEU A 28 10.17 7.27 2.87
N PRO A 29 10.15 8.39 2.13
CA PRO A 29 10.74 9.62 2.61
C PRO A 29 10.02 10.12 3.87
N PRO A 30 10.74 10.73 4.81
CA PRO A 30 10.12 11.34 5.97
C PRO A 30 9.14 12.45 5.53
N PRO A 31 8.07 12.69 6.29
CA PRO A 31 7.17 13.82 6.04
C PRO A 31 7.96 15.14 5.96
N SER A 32 7.78 15.90 4.87
CA SER A 32 8.50 17.17 4.65
C SER A 32 8.07 18.30 5.59
N ALA A 33 6.96 18.12 6.30
CA ALA A 33 6.41 19.06 7.25
C ALA A 33 5.68 18.31 8.37
N LYS A 34 5.55 18.95 9.54
CA LYS A 34 4.65 18.47 10.59
C LYS A 34 3.21 18.55 10.08
N ILE A 35 2.51 17.42 10.11
CA ILE A 35 1.07 17.37 9.82
C ILE A 35 0.34 17.53 11.15
N GLU A 36 -0.22 18.71 11.38
CA GLU A 36 -1.14 18.94 12.49
C GLU A 36 -2.56 18.57 12.05
N LYS A 37 -3.11 17.51 12.66
CA LYS A 37 -4.51 17.16 12.48
C LYS A 37 -5.34 18.01 13.44
N VAL A 38 -5.97 19.05 12.92
CA VAL A 38 -7.01 19.79 13.65
C VAL A 38 -8.22 18.87 13.79
N ILE A 39 -8.53 18.45 15.01
CA ILE A 39 -9.77 17.73 15.32
C ILE A 39 -10.86 18.79 15.54
N PRO A 40 -11.93 18.81 14.73
CA PRO A 40 -13.06 19.70 14.94
C PRO A 40 -13.72 19.47 16.31
N ASP A 41 -14.07 20.56 17.00
CA ASP A 41 -14.63 20.54 18.38
C ASP A 41 -15.93 19.72 18.49
N ASP A 42 -16.72 19.69 17.42
CA ASP A 42 -17.96 18.90 17.29
C ASP A 42 -17.73 17.38 17.32
N ARG A 43 -16.48 16.91 17.18
CA ARG A 43 -16.12 15.48 17.31
C ARG A 43 -15.68 15.08 18.72
N LEU A 44 -15.58 16.02 19.66
CA LEU A 44 -15.16 15.75 21.02
C LEU A 44 -16.38 15.47 21.93
N PRO A 45 -16.38 14.37 22.72
CA PRO A 45 -17.40 14.15 23.75
C PRO A 45 -17.35 15.25 24.83
N ARG A 46 -18.51 15.60 25.39
CA ARG A 46 -18.66 16.59 26.47
C ARG A 46 -18.85 15.91 27.83
#